data_AF-A0A1C2I7S8-F1
#
_entry.id   AF-A0A1C2I7S8-F1
#
_cell.length_a   1.000
_cell.length_b   1.000
_cell.length_c   1.000
_cell.angle_alpha   90.00
_cell.angle_beta   90.00
_cell.angle_gamma   90.00
#
_symmetry.space_group_name_H-M   'P 1'
#
loop_
_entity.id
_entity.type
_entity.pdbx_description
1 polymer ?
#
loop_
_entity_poly.entity_id
_entity_poly.type
_entity_poly.pdbx_seq_one_letter_code
_entity_poly.pdbx_strand_id
1 'polypeptide(L)'
;MLRSAMFTAFELAGLLTPRHGLVRDLVPVLRAEYVNYPEELWQMMQVVVHIDGQAHAGEGKLALSYAEALAEYPKQFVVEFLPTANIGSVSYRYLRIGLRTFFLRSNSLDDWRSNCGDTRIEYLGSTGSINPETTLFFDLSPMIAIDYVQLGKTFLALDLNIAPGLEGTGVDKAMPPVAIFETVAEWFSVKRPSFSNLSSEKRSVSCNKTNKTNKTNWIPS
;
A
#
# COMPACT_ATOMS: atom_id res chain seq x y z
N MET A 1 0.17 2.94 -11.43
CA MET A 1 0.79 1.60 -11.25
C MET A 1 -0.32 0.57 -11.33
N LEU A 2 -0.14 -0.56 -12.03
CA LEU A 2 -1.15 -1.63 -12.03
C LEU A 2 -1.32 -2.18 -10.60
N ARG A 3 -2.55 -2.53 -10.23
CA ARG A 3 -2.87 -3.01 -8.87
C ARG A 3 -2.11 -4.28 -8.50
N SER A 4 -2.02 -5.26 -9.41
CA SER A 4 -1.20 -6.45 -9.21
C SER A 4 0.26 -6.12 -8.93
N ALA A 5 0.86 -5.22 -9.72
CA ALA A 5 2.25 -4.80 -9.54
C ALA A 5 2.48 -4.08 -8.20
N MET A 6 1.49 -3.32 -7.71
CA MET A 6 1.53 -2.68 -6.40
C MET A 6 1.56 -3.70 -5.27
N PHE A 7 0.68 -4.70 -5.29
CA PHE A 7 0.69 -5.76 -4.28
C PHE A 7 1.97 -6.59 -4.32
N THR A 8 2.49 -6.93 -5.51
CA THR A 8 3.81 -7.55 -5.64
C THR A 8 4.92 -6.67 -5.04
N ALA A 9 4.85 -5.35 -5.23
CA ALA A 9 5.82 -4.44 -4.64
C ALA A 9 5.74 -4.41 -3.10
N PHE A 10 4.54 -4.52 -2.52
CA PHE A 10 4.37 -4.68 -1.08
C PHE A 10 5.01 -5.97 -0.55
N GLU A 11 4.76 -7.10 -1.21
CA GLU A 11 5.33 -8.39 -0.82
C GLU A 11 6.86 -8.39 -0.92
N LEU A 12 7.42 -7.83 -2.00
CA LEU A 12 8.86 -7.68 -2.16
C LEU A 12 9.49 -6.75 -1.12
N ALA A 13 8.72 -5.77 -0.62
CA ALA A 13 9.10 -4.89 0.48
C ALA A 13 8.93 -5.55 1.86
N GLY A 14 8.47 -6.81 1.93
CA GLY A 14 8.21 -7.53 3.18
C GLY A 14 6.95 -7.08 3.92
N LEU A 15 6.06 -6.32 3.26
CA LEU A 15 4.78 -5.94 3.82
C LEU A 15 3.78 -7.09 3.67
N LEU A 16 2.97 -7.30 4.70
CA LEU A 16 1.84 -8.21 4.63
C LEU A 16 0.72 -7.57 3.81
N THR A 17 0.00 -8.39 3.06
CA THR A 17 -1.13 -7.95 2.22
C THR A 17 -2.28 -8.94 2.38
N PRO A 18 -3.54 -8.53 2.14
CA PRO A 18 -4.63 -9.48 1.99
C PRO A 18 -4.39 -10.39 0.79
N ARG A 19 -5.05 -11.55 0.77
CA ARG A 19 -4.99 -12.44 -0.39
C ARG A 19 -5.55 -11.71 -1.61
N HIS A 20 -4.86 -11.82 -2.74
CA HIS A 20 -5.19 -11.07 -3.93
C HIS A 20 -4.83 -11.88 -5.19
N GLY A 21 -5.46 -11.55 -6.31
CA GLY A 21 -5.28 -12.29 -7.55
C GLY A 21 -6.33 -11.96 -8.59
N LEU A 22 -6.60 -12.88 -9.51
CA LEU A 22 -7.77 -12.79 -10.39
C LEU A 22 -8.98 -13.42 -9.71
N VAL A 23 -10.17 -12.88 -9.95
CA VAL A 23 -11.41 -13.39 -9.36
C VAL A 23 -11.58 -14.90 -9.57
N ARG A 24 -11.43 -15.37 -10.82
CA ARG A 24 -11.54 -16.80 -11.17
C ARG A 24 -10.55 -17.72 -10.45
N ASP A 25 -9.44 -17.18 -9.96
CA ASP A 25 -8.36 -17.95 -9.33
C ASP A 25 -8.46 -17.87 -7.80
N LEU A 26 -8.69 -16.67 -7.25
CA LEU A 26 -8.73 -16.44 -5.81
C LEU A 26 -10.04 -16.91 -5.17
N VAL A 27 -11.20 -16.56 -5.75
CA VAL A 27 -12.50 -16.81 -5.10
C VAL A 27 -12.76 -18.29 -4.86
N PRO A 28 -12.44 -19.23 -5.77
CA PRO A 28 -12.58 -20.67 -5.48
C PRO A 28 -11.73 -21.14 -4.31
N VAL A 29 -10.51 -20.61 -4.15
CA VAL A 29 -9.62 -20.92 -3.03
C VAL A 29 -10.24 -20.43 -1.72
N LEU A 30 -10.68 -19.17 -1.68
CA LEU A 30 -11.35 -18.60 -0.51
C LEU A 30 -12.60 -19.42 -0.13
N ARG A 31 -13.45 -19.76 -1.11
CA ARG A 31 -14.67 -20.53 -0.87
C ARG A 31 -14.39 -21.93 -0.30
N ALA A 32 -13.33 -22.59 -0.76
CA ALA A 32 -12.98 -23.93 -0.31
C ALA A 32 -12.62 -23.97 1.20
N GLU A 33 -12.04 -22.91 1.74
CA GLU A 33 -11.71 -22.82 3.18
C GLU A 33 -12.95 -22.79 4.07
N TYR A 34 -14.07 -22.35 3.53
CA TYR A 34 -15.34 -22.24 4.23
C TYR A 34 -16.34 -23.33 3.85
N VAL A 35 -15.93 -24.38 3.13
CA VAL A 35 -16.84 -25.44 2.64
C VAL A 35 -17.70 -26.11 3.72
N ASN A 36 -17.26 -26.05 4.98
CA ASN A 36 -17.97 -26.61 6.14
C ASN A 36 -18.83 -25.59 6.90
N TYR A 37 -18.87 -24.33 6.47
CA TYR A 37 -19.68 -23.28 7.08
C TYR A 37 -21.09 -23.27 6.45
N PRO A 38 -22.12 -22.85 7.21
CA PRO A 38 -23.47 -22.64 6.66
C PRO A 38 -23.45 -21.75 5.42
N GLU A 39 -24.28 -22.08 4.43
CA GLU A 39 -24.35 -21.39 3.14
C GLU A 39 -24.70 -19.90 3.31
N GLU A 40 -25.48 -19.57 4.33
CA GLU A 40 -25.85 -18.20 4.66
C GLU A 40 -24.62 -17.34 4.98
N LEU A 41 -23.59 -17.91 5.61
CA LEU A 41 -22.34 -17.19 5.88
C LEU A 41 -21.55 -16.94 4.59
N TRP A 42 -21.63 -17.82 3.60
CA TRP A 42 -20.94 -17.61 2.32
C TRP A 42 -21.53 -16.47 1.54
N GLN A 43 -22.85 -16.30 1.61
CA GLN A 43 -23.55 -15.20 0.96
C GLN A 43 -23.14 -13.83 1.54
N MET A 44 -22.65 -13.82 2.78
CA MET A 44 -22.11 -12.63 3.43
C MET A 44 -20.62 -12.39 3.15
N MET A 45 -19.91 -13.37 2.57
CA MET A 45 -18.49 -13.21 2.24
C MET A 45 -18.31 -12.38 0.98
N GLN A 46 -17.43 -11.39 1.08
CA GLN A 46 -17.20 -10.43 0.02
C GLN A 46 -15.75 -10.46 -0.44
N VAL A 47 -15.55 -9.95 -1.64
CA VAL A 47 -14.25 -9.55 -2.17
C VAL A 47 -14.33 -8.14 -2.73
N VAL A 48 -13.20 -7.45 -2.79
CA VAL A 48 -13.08 -6.15 -3.44
C VAL A 48 -12.55 -6.34 -4.85
N VAL A 49 -13.43 -6.19 -5.84
CA VAL A 49 -13.09 -6.30 -7.27
C VAL A 49 -12.69 -4.92 -7.80
N HIS A 50 -11.54 -4.85 -8.45
CA HIS A 50 -11.05 -3.65 -9.13
C HIS A 50 -11.50 -3.69 -10.59
N ILE A 51 -12.59 -2.99 -10.90
CA ILE A 51 -13.18 -2.94 -12.24
C ILE A 51 -12.49 -1.91 -13.16
N ASP A 52 -11.85 -0.90 -12.56
CA ASP A 52 -11.01 0.07 -13.26
C ASP A 52 -9.65 0.19 -12.53
N GLY A 53 -8.59 -0.18 -13.24
CA GLY A 53 -7.22 -0.13 -12.73
C GLY A 53 -6.63 1.28 -12.63
N GLN A 54 -7.25 2.29 -13.26
CA GLN A 54 -6.79 3.68 -13.28
C GLN A 54 -7.63 4.60 -12.38
N ALA A 55 -8.77 4.12 -11.89
CA ALA A 55 -9.64 4.92 -11.04
C ALA A 55 -8.97 5.31 -9.70
N HIS A 56 -9.27 6.53 -9.26
CA HIS A 56 -8.72 7.15 -8.04
C HIS A 56 -9.78 7.27 -6.94
N ALA A 57 -9.36 7.59 -5.72
CA ALA A 57 -10.25 7.93 -4.59
C ALA A 57 -11.32 6.88 -4.21
N GLY A 58 -11.14 5.60 -4.56
CA GLY A 58 -12.11 4.54 -4.26
C GLY A 58 -13.15 4.33 -5.35
N GLU A 59 -13.07 5.07 -6.46
CA GLU A 59 -13.75 4.75 -7.70
C GLU A 59 -13.16 3.47 -8.32
N GLY A 60 -13.93 2.81 -9.18
CA GLY A 60 -13.49 1.59 -9.87
C GLY A 60 -13.28 0.37 -8.96
N LYS A 61 -13.84 0.38 -7.75
CA LYS A 61 -13.82 -0.74 -6.79
C LYS A 61 -15.25 -1.11 -6.41
N LEU A 62 -15.55 -2.40 -6.37
CA LEU A 62 -16.83 -2.94 -5.91
C LEU A 62 -16.59 -3.99 -4.82
N ALA A 63 -17.32 -3.90 -3.71
CA ALA A 63 -17.42 -5.00 -2.76
C ALA A 63 -18.58 -5.91 -3.21
N LEU A 64 -18.25 -7.12 -3.65
CA LEU A 64 -19.19 -8.08 -4.22
C LEU A 64 -19.13 -9.39 -3.46
N SER A 65 -20.24 -10.11 -3.42
CA SER A 65 -20.21 -11.50 -2.95
C SER A 65 -19.33 -12.36 -3.87
N TYR A 66 -18.90 -13.52 -3.36
CA TYR A 66 -18.13 -14.47 -4.17
C TYR A 66 -18.87 -14.90 -5.46
N ALA A 67 -20.19 -15.10 -5.37
CA ALA A 67 -21.01 -15.52 -6.50
C ALA A 67 -21.08 -14.42 -7.58
N GLU A 68 -21.38 -13.18 -7.19
CA GLU A 68 -21.43 -12.03 -8.10
C GLU A 68 -20.08 -11.77 -8.76
N ALA A 69 -18.99 -11.79 -7.99
CA ALA A 69 -17.65 -11.58 -8.52
C ALA A 69 -17.32 -12.62 -9.61
N LEU A 70 -17.57 -13.90 -9.35
CA LEU A 70 -17.32 -14.99 -10.31
C LEU A 70 -18.17 -14.87 -11.57
N ALA A 71 -19.43 -14.46 -11.43
CA ALA A 71 -20.35 -14.34 -12.55
C ALA A 71 -20.02 -13.14 -13.45
N GLU A 72 -19.74 -11.98 -12.86
CA GLU A 72 -19.65 -10.72 -13.59
C GLU A 72 -18.22 -10.33 -13.96
N TYR A 73 -17.24 -10.62 -13.09
CA TYR A 73 -15.87 -10.11 -13.21
C TYR A 73 -14.77 -11.18 -13.10
N PRO A 74 -14.88 -12.37 -13.72
CA PRO A 74 -13.96 -13.49 -13.49
C PRO A 74 -12.49 -13.20 -13.84
N LYS A 75 -12.25 -12.21 -14.72
CA LYS A 75 -10.90 -11.84 -15.20
C LYS A 75 -10.32 -10.61 -14.50
N GLN A 76 -11.05 -9.98 -13.57
CA GLN A 76 -10.58 -8.77 -12.91
C GLN A 76 -9.67 -9.08 -11.73
N PHE A 77 -8.85 -8.09 -11.39
CA PHE A 77 -8.04 -8.14 -10.17
C PHE A 77 -8.94 -7.97 -8.95
N VAL A 78 -8.67 -8.76 -7.92
CA VAL A 78 -9.47 -8.82 -6.71
C VAL A 78 -8.58 -8.91 -5.49
N VAL A 79 -9.06 -8.34 -4.39
CA VAL A 79 -8.47 -8.43 -3.06
C VAL A 79 -9.52 -8.98 -2.11
N GLU A 80 -9.12 -9.86 -1.21
CA GLU A 80 -9.97 -10.33 -0.12
C GLU A 80 -10.55 -9.16 0.69
N PHE A 81 -11.85 -9.20 0.94
CA PHE A 81 -12.47 -8.22 1.82
C PHE A 81 -12.19 -8.58 3.28
N LEU A 82 -11.59 -7.66 4.02
CA LEU A 82 -11.27 -7.84 5.44
C LEU A 82 -12.21 -6.98 6.29
N PRO A 83 -13.18 -7.58 7.01
CA PRO A 83 -14.07 -6.81 7.86
C PRO A 83 -13.29 -6.21 9.03
N THR A 84 -13.56 -4.95 9.34
CA THR A 84 -13.02 -4.31 10.55
C THR A 84 -13.91 -4.58 11.75
N ALA A 85 -13.33 -4.69 12.94
CA ALA A 85 -14.06 -5.04 14.16
C ALA A 85 -15.08 -3.98 14.65
N ASN A 86 -15.04 -2.77 14.10
CA ASN A 86 -15.90 -1.66 14.50
C ASN A 86 -17.06 -1.46 13.52
N ILE A 87 -18.08 -0.74 13.96
CA ILE A 87 -19.12 -0.21 13.06
C ILE A 87 -18.43 0.66 12.00
N GLY A 88 -18.74 0.38 10.73
CA GLY A 88 -18.14 1.06 9.59
C GLY A 88 -16.82 0.44 9.13
N SER A 89 -15.96 1.26 8.53
CA SER A 89 -14.65 0.86 8.02
C SER A 89 -13.54 1.71 8.61
N VAL A 90 -12.43 1.07 8.99
CA VAL A 90 -11.25 1.73 9.54
C VAL A 90 -10.02 1.38 8.73
N SER A 91 -9.26 2.41 8.33
CA SER A 91 -7.93 2.25 7.76
C SER A 91 -6.91 3.11 8.49
N TYR A 92 -5.65 2.71 8.37
CA TYR A 92 -4.51 3.44 8.88
C TYR A 92 -3.64 3.86 7.72
N ARG A 93 -3.20 5.10 7.71
CA ARG A 93 -2.34 5.63 6.65
C ARG A 93 -0.97 5.98 7.23
N TYR A 94 0.06 5.31 6.73
CA TYR A 94 1.43 5.78 6.83
C TYR A 94 1.65 6.82 5.74
N LEU A 95 1.98 8.05 6.10
CA LEU A 95 2.24 9.15 5.18
C LEU A 95 3.68 9.60 5.35
N ARG A 96 4.45 9.62 4.27
CA ARG A 96 5.78 10.24 4.22
C ARG A 96 5.73 11.51 3.38
N ILE A 97 6.33 12.57 3.91
CA ILE A 97 6.60 13.83 3.21
C ILE A 97 8.09 14.12 3.38
N GLY A 98 8.87 14.02 2.31
CA GLY A 98 10.32 14.16 2.34
C GLY A 98 10.96 13.15 3.30
N LEU A 99 11.57 13.67 4.37
CA LEU A 99 12.19 12.87 5.44
C LEU A 99 11.31 12.74 6.70
N ARG A 100 10.05 13.20 6.66
CA ARG A 100 9.12 13.16 7.79
C ARG A 100 8.05 12.11 7.55
N THR A 101 7.61 11.46 8.63
CA THR A 101 6.54 10.47 8.59
C THR A 101 5.45 10.74 9.61
N PHE A 102 4.22 10.44 9.20
CA PHE A 102 2.99 10.70 9.91
C PHE A 102 2.11 9.46 9.87
N PHE A 103 1.34 9.23 10.92
CA PHE A 103 0.33 8.19 10.99
C PHE A 103 -1.04 8.82 11.13
N LEU A 104 -1.97 8.37 10.30
CA LEU A 104 -3.36 8.81 10.31
C LEU A 104 -4.28 7.61 10.48
N ARG A 105 -5.47 7.84 11.04
CA ARG A 105 -6.58 6.89 11.06
C ARG A 105 -7.75 7.49 10.30
N SER A 106 -8.28 6.76 9.33
CA SER A 106 -9.52 7.14 8.64
C SER A 106 -10.63 6.20 9.09
N ASN A 107 -11.80 6.74 9.35
CA ASN A 107 -13.00 5.99 9.68
C ASN A 107 -14.16 6.48 8.82
N SER A 108 -14.92 5.57 8.23
CA SER A 108 -16.24 5.84 7.66
C SER A 108 -17.28 5.03 8.42
N LEU A 109 -18.42 5.65 8.76
CA LEU A 109 -19.49 5.00 9.53
C LEU A 109 -20.52 4.28 8.64
N ASP A 110 -20.62 4.68 7.38
CA ASP A 110 -21.70 4.29 6.46
C ASP A 110 -21.19 3.67 5.14
N ASP A 111 -19.88 3.58 4.94
CA ASP A 111 -19.27 2.93 3.77
C ASP A 111 -18.20 1.91 4.20
N TRP A 112 -18.03 0.85 3.42
CA TRP A 112 -16.98 -0.14 3.62
C TRP A 112 -15.59 0.40 3.25
N ARG A 113 -15.53 1.51 2.50
CA ARG A 113 -14.34 2.28 2.20
C ARG A 113 -14.20 3.39 3.25
N SER A 114 -13.09 3.34 3.98
CA SER A 114 -12.81 4.31 5.06
C SER A 114 -12.64 5.78 4.61
N ASN A 115 -12.67 6.05 3.30
CA ASN A 115 -12.51 7.37 2.69
C ASN A 115 -13.72 7.80 1.85
N CYS A 116 -14.86 7.11 1.99
CA CYS A 116 -16.13 7.42 1.32
C CYS A 116 -17.23 7.60 2.39
N GLY A 117 -18.28 8.36 2.06
CA GLY A 117 -19.37 8.63 3.00
C GLY A 117 -18.99 9.62 4.10
N ASP A 118 -19.51 9.41 5.31
CA ASP A 118 -19.20 10.21 6.50
C ASP A 118 -17.80 9.85 7.05
N THR A 119 -16.77 10.43 6.43
CA THR A 119 -15.37 10.14 6.73
C THR A 119 -14.80 11.08 7.79
N ARG A 120 -14.17 10.52 8.81
CA ARG A 120 -13.34 11.22 9.77
C ARG A 120 -11.88 10.78 9.67
N ILE A 121 -10.98 11.74 9.49
CA ILE A 121 -9.53 11.52 9.54
C ILE A 121 -8.99 12.05 10.87
N GLU A 122 -8.20 11.23 11.54
CA GLU A 122 -7.53 11.57 12.79
C GLU A 122 -6.02 11.48 12.62
N TYR A 123 -5.33 12.55 13.02
CA TYR A 123 -3.88 12.58 13.11
C TYR A 123 -3.42 11.86 14.38
N LEU A 124 -2.70 10.74 14.23
CA LEU A 124 -2.22 9.94 15.35
C LEU A 124 -0.84 10.39 15.86
N GLY A 125 -0.04 11.02 15.00
CA GLY A 125 1.28 11.51 15.36
C GLY A 125 2.32 11.40 14.24
N SER A 126 3.54 11.79 14.57
CA SER A 126 4.72 11.69 13.69
C SER A 126 5.82 10.86 14.34
N THR A 127 6.55 10.08 13.56
CA THR A 127 7.71 9.31 14.08
C THR A 127 9.05 10.01 13.86
N GLY A 128 9.05 11.26 13.38
CA GLY A 128 10.24 12.09 13.23
C GLY A 128 10.94 11.92 11.87
N SER A 129 12.27 12.06 11.85
CA SER A 129 13.10 11.83 10.67
C SER A 129 13.23 10.35 10.36
N ILE A 130 13.24 9.99 9.08
CA ILE A 130 13.53 8.62 8.61
C ILE A 130 14.97 8.47 8.10
N ASN A 131 15.45 7.22 8.01
CA ASN A 131 16.67 6.87 7.29
C ASN A 131 16.34 6.51 5.83
N PRO A 132 16.82 7.26 4.83
CA PRO A 132 16.63 6.97 3.41
C PRO A 132 16.95 5.53 2.98
N GLU A 133 18.01 4.93 3.55
CA GLU A 133 18.53 3.61 3.14
C GLU A 133 17.63 2.45 3.57
N THR A 134 16.86 2.65 4.64
CA THR A 134 15.98 1.62 5.21
C THR A 134 14.50 1.91 5.00
N THR A 135 14.17 3.07 4.42
CA THR A 135 12.79 3.48 4.23
C THR A 135 12.18 2.85 2.98
N LEU A 136 11.05 2.18 3.16
CA LEU A 136 10.30 1.58 2.07
C LEU A 136 9.87 2.63 1.04
N PHE A 137 10.06 2.29 -0.24
CA PHE A 137 9.72 3.12 -1.38
C PHE A 137 10.30 4.55 -1.30
N PHE A 138 11.44 4.73 -0.61
CA PHE A 138 12.10 6.05 -0.49
C PHE A 138 12.36 6.66 -1.85
N ASP A 139 12.73 5.82 -2.83
CA ASP A 139 13.16 6.22 -4.17
C ASP A 139 12.01 6.54 -5.11
N LEU A 140 10.77 6.22 -4.73
CA LEU A 140 9.63 6.28 -5.64
C LEU A 140 9.10 7.70 -5.83
N SER A 141 9.02 8.48 -4.74
CA SER A 141 8.45 9.82 -4.73
C SER A 141 8.86 10.55 -3.44
N PRO A 142 9.04 11.88 -3.45
CA PRO A 142 9.22 12.64 -2.21
C PRO A 142 8.02 12.54 -1.26
N MET A 143 6.85 12.17 -1.77
CA MET A 143 5.65 11.95 -0.96
C MET A 143 5.04 10.59 -1.28
N ILE A 144 4.75 9.80 -0.26
CA ILE A 144 3.98 8.57 -0.42
C ILE A 144 2.98 8.41 0.72
N ALA A 145 1.89 7.71 0.46
CA ALA A 145 1.02 7.18 1.48
C ALA A 145 0.79 5.69 1.25
N ILE A 146 0.86 4.89 2.31
CA ILE A 146 0.48 3.48 2.31
C ILE A 146 -0.72 3.34 3.23
N ASP A 147 -1.81 2.82 2.69
CA ASP A 147 -3.03 2.52 3.44
C ASP A 147 -2.99 1.08 3.93
N TYR A 148 -3.41 0.89 5.17
CA TYR A 148 -3.43 -0.40 5.85
C TYR A 148 -4.80 -0.66 6.46
N VAL A 149 -5.18 -1.93 6.51
CA VAL A 149 -6.21 -2.43 7.42
C VAL A 149 -5.54 -3.19 8.56
N GLN A 150 -6.11 -3.07 9.77
CA GLN A 150 -5.61 -3.75 10.95
C GLN A 150 -6.48 -4.98 11.26
N LEU A 151 -5.86 -6.16 11.30
CA LEU A 151 -6.48 -7.41 11.75
C LEU A 151 -5.75 -7.88 13.03
N GLY A 152 -6.38 -7.68 14.18
CA GLY A 152 -5.74 -7.92 15.48
C GLY A 152 -4.51 -7.02 15.67
N LYS A 153 -3.32 -7.62 15.77
CA LYS A 153 -2.03 -6.91 15.90
C LYS A 153 -1.32 -6.71 14.56
N THR A 154 -1.90 -7.19 13.47
CA THR A 154 -1.27 -7.22 12.15
C THR A 154 -1.81 -6.10 11.27
N PHE A 155 -0.92 -5.41 10.57
CA PHE A 155 -1.28 -4.43 9.54
C PHE A 155 -1.07 -5.04 8.15
N LEU A 156 -2.08 -4.97 7.30
CA LEU A 156 -2.04 -5.45 5.93
C LEU A 156 -2.13 -4.26 4.98
N ALA A 157 -1.16 -4.10 4.09
CA ALA A 157 -1.10 -3.01 3.13
C ALA A 157 -2.14 -3.20 2.01
N LEU A 158 -2.83 -2.11 1.66
CA LEU A 158 -3.97 -2.10 0.73
C LEU A 158 -3.74 -1.21 -0.50
N ASP A 159 -3.13 -0.05 -0.31
CA ASP A 159 -3.00 0.96 -1.37
C ASP A 159 -1.71 1.77 -1.20
N LEU A 160 -1.09 2.17 -2.31
CA LEU A 160 0.09 3.01 -2.38
C LEU A 160 -0.22 4.24 -3.24
N ASN A 161 -0.21 5.41 -2.62
CA ASN A 161 -0.38 6.69 -3.30
C ASN A 161 0.95 7.46 -3.34
N ILE A 162 1.39 7.90 -4.52
CA ILE A 162 2.63 8.68 -4.71
C ILE A 162 2.43 10.20 -4.72
N ALA A 163 1.18 10.65 -4.61
CA ALA A 163 0.77 12.05 -4.52
C ALA A 163 -0.43 12.18 -3.56
N PRO A 164 -0.25 11.88 -2.26
CA PRO A 164 -1.34 11.96 -1.29
C PRO A 164 -1.79 13.41 -1.07
N GLY A 165 -3.10 13.62 -1.00
CA GLY A 165 -3.68 14.89 -0.52
C GLY A 165 -3.43 15.09 0.97
N LEU A 166 -3.17 16.33 1.37
CA LEU A 166 -2.84 16.70 2.75
C LEU A 166 -3.95 17.49 3.46
N GLU A 167 -4.83 18.14 2.70
CA GLU A 167 -5.91 18.95 3.23
C GLU A 167 -6.85 18.12 4.12
N GLY A 168 -7.17 18.65 5.30
CA GLY A 168 -8.10 18.00 6.23
C GLY A 168 -7.53 16.76 6.94
N THR A 169 -6.27 16.40 6.71
CA THR A 169 -5.64 15.24 7.38
C THR A 169 -5.13 15.55 8.79
N GLY A 170 -5.04 16.84 9.15
CA GLY A 170 -4.38 17.32 10.37
C GLY A 170 -2.88 17.53 10.19
N VAL A 171 -2.26 16.93 9.17
CA VAL A 171 -0.85 17.17 8.83
C VAL A 171 -0.66 18.58 8.28
N ASP A 172 -1.64 19.10 7.55
CA ASP A 172 -1.72 20.50 7.10
C ASP A 172 -1.62 21.51 8.26
N LYS A 173 -2.05 21.11 9.47
CA LYS A 173 -1.92 21.92 10.69
C LYS A 173 -0.61 21.66 11.43
N ALA A 174 -0.14 20.41 11.43
CA ALA A 174 1.10 20.02 12.10
C ALA A 174 2.36 20.46 11.35
N MET A 175 2.27 20.59 10.01
CA MET A 175 3.37 20.91 9.13
C MET A 175 2.93 22.00 8.14
N PRO A 176 3.34 23.27 8.34
CA PRO A 176 2.94 24.34 7.43
C PRO A 176 3.53 24.12 6.02
N PRO A 177 2.95 24.73 4.98
CA PRO A 177 3.40 24.55 3.59
C PRO A 177 4.90 24.80 3.36
N VAL A 178 5.50 25.76 4.07
CA VAL A 178 6.94 26.03 3.97
C VAL A 178 7.78 24.85 4.46
N ALA A 179 7.39 24.21 5.56
CA ALA A 179 8.10 23.04 6.09
C ALA A 179 7.92 21.82 5.18
N ILE A 180 6.73 21.66 4.58
CA ILE A 180 6.49 20.63 3.55
C ILE A 180 7.46 20.83 2.37
N PHE A 181 7.57 22.06 1.87
CA PHE A 181 8.50 22.37 0.79
C PHE A 181 9.95 22.06 1.17
N GLU A 182 10.39 22.48 2.35
CA GLU A 182 11.76 22.26 2.84
C GLU A 182 12.12 20.77 2.91
N THR A 183 11.26 19.93 3.49
CA THR A 183 11.56 18.50 3.60
C THR A 183 11.55 17.79 2.25
N VAL A 184 10.71 18.24 1.31
CA VAL A 184 10.72 17.74 -0.08
C VAL A 184 12.00 18.15 -0.80
N ALA A 185 12.45 19.40 -0.63
CA ALA A 185 13.72 19.88 -1.19
C ALA A 185 14.94 19.11 -0.62
N GLU A 186 14.90 18.80 0.68
CA GLU A 186 15.91 17.97 1.35
C GLU A 186 15.96 16.56 0.74
N TRP A 187 14.80 15.92 0.50
CA TRP A 187 14.73 14.61 -0.15
C TRP A 187 15.44 14.61 -1.52
N PHE A 188 15.23 15.64 -2.34
CA PHE A 188 15.92 15.78 -3.63
C PHE A 188 17.43 15.96 -3.48
N SER A 189 17.87 16.57 -2.38
CA SER A 189 19.30 16.78 -2.10
C SER A 189 20.01 15.49 -1.72
N VAL A 190 19.33 14.62 -0.95
CA VAL A 190 19.81 13.27 -0.61
C VAL A 190 19.88 12.36 -1.85
N LYS A 191 18.95 12.54 -2.81
CA LYS A 191 18.86 11.70 -4.01
C LYS A 191 19.83 12.03 -5.13
N ARG A 192 20.49 13.19 -5.11
CA ARG A 192 21.49 13.48 -6.13
C ARG A 192 22.71 12.58 -5.91
N PRO A 193 23.07 11.70 -6.88
CA PRO A 193 24.38 11.09 -6.87
C PRO A 193 25.40 12.22 -6.78
N SER A 194 26.42 12.07 -5.94
CA SER A 194 27.57 12.98 -6.00
C SER A 194 28.19 12.85 -7.39
N PHE A 195 27.90 13.82 -8.26
CA PHE A 195 28.46 13.88 -9.62
C PHE A 195 30.00 13.92 -9.64
N SER A 196 30.63 14.13 -8.48
CA SER A 196 32.08 14.08 -8.29
C SER A 196 32.70 12.69 -8.50
N ASN A 197 31.93 11.60 -8.53
CA ASN A 197 32.47 10.24 -8.71
C ASN A 197 32.40 9.72 -10.16
N LEU A 198 31.85 10.49 -11.09
CA LEU A 198 31.70 10.08 -12.50
C LEU A 198 32.86 10.51 -13.40
N SER A 199 33.88 11.24 -12.89
CA SER A 199 34.99 11.78 -13.70
C SER A 199 36.31 11.00 -13.61
N SER A 200 36.41 9.90 -12.86
CA SER A 200 37.69 9.17 -12.69
C SER A 200 37.77 7.78 -13.32
N GLU A 201 36.67 7.16 -13.77
CA GLU A 201 36.74 5.89 -14.50
C GLU A 201 36.99 6.10 -16.00
N LYS A 202 38.24 6.44 -16.33
CA LYS A 202 38.80 6.12 -17.65
C LYS A 202 38.77 4.60 -17.80
N ARG A 203 37.90 4.13 -18.71
CA ARG A 203 37.73 2.74 -19.15
C ARG A 203 39.07 2.07 -19.48
N SER A 204 39.55 1.20 -18.59
CA SER A 204 40.39 0.06 -19.00
C SER A 204 39.48 -1.16 -19.10
N VAL A 205 39.03 -1.47 -20.33
CA VAL A 205 38.26 -2.68 -20.61
C VAL A 205 39.21 -3.87 -20.52
N SER A 206 39.19 -4.59 -19.41
CA SER A 206 39.76 -5.93 -19.28
C SER A 206 38.63 -6.92 -19.09
N CYS A 207 38.40 -7.71 -20.12
CA CYS A 207 37.41 -8.78 -20.14
C CYS A 207 37.95 -9.97 -19.33
N ASN A 208 37.33 -10.30 -18.20
CA ASN A 208 37.55 -11.59 -17.56
C ASN A 208 36.22 -12.22 -17.11
N LYS A 209 35.99 -13.42 -17.67
CA LYS A 209 34.96 -14.38 -17.28
C LYS A 209 35.34 -14.98 -15.92
N THR A 210 34.40 -15.11 -14.99
CA THR A 210 33.91 -16.41 -14.45
C THR A 210 33.09 -16.32 -13.14
N ASN A 211 32.08 -17.20 -13.09
CA ASN A 211 31.57 -18.03 -11.97
C ASN A 211 30.80 -17.48 -10.75
N LYS A 212 29.48 -17.72 -10.81
CA LYS A 212 28.61 -18.53 -9.91
C LYS A 212 28.73 -18.46 -8.36
N THR A 213 27.51 -18.31 -7.79
CA THR A 213 26.90 -18.84 -6.54
C THR A 213 27.29 -18.26 -5.18
N ASN A 214 26.32 -17.62 -4.49
CA ASN A 214 25.55 -18.24 -3.40
C ASN A 214 24.41 -17.33 -2.89
N LYS A 215 23.25 -17.93 -2.56
CA LYS A 215 22.12 -17.31 -1.86
C LYS A 215 22.28 -17.55 -0.35
N THR A 216 22.04 -16.53 0.47
CA THR A 216 21.91 -16.64 1.93
C THR A 216 20.54 -16.10 2.37
N ASN A 217 19.86 -16.88 3.21
CA ASN A 217 18.61 -16.56 3.89
C ASN A 217 18.86 -15.65 5.09
N TRP A 218 17.98 -14.66 5.33
CA TRP A 218 17.90 -13.92 6.59
C TRP A 218 16.44 -13.59 6.93
N ILE A 219 16.01 -13.97 8.15
CA ILE A 219 14.86 -13.42 8.89
C ILE A 219 15.32 -13.32 10.35
N PRO A 220 15.17 -12.18 11.05
CA PRO A 220 15.23 -12.15 12.50
C PRO A 220 13.82 -12.18 13.11
N SER A 221 13.74 -12.96 14.18
CA SER A 221 12.69 -13.06 15.20
C SER A 221 12.38 -11.74 15.91
#